data_AF-A0A3M1BJE0-F1
#
_entry.id   AF-A0A3M1BJE0-F1
#
_cell.length_a   1.000
_cell.length_b   1.000
_cell.length_c   1.000
_cell.angle_alpha   90.00
_cell.angle_beta   90.00
_cell.angle_gamma   90.00
#
_symmetry.space_group_name_H-M   'P 1'
#
loop_
_entity.id
_entity.type
_entity.pdbx_description
1 polymer ?
#
loop_
_entity_poly.entity_id
_entity_poly.type
_entity_poly.pdbx_seq_one_letter_code
_entity_poly.pdbx_strand_id
1 'polypeptide(L)'
;MTYRIRGDVEIGRSIGFPLRTDSQLAFHIPSRPGVVVYNTDQDSLYKHDGTFWVSIEARKNTFVGETALAPATPGSPTVIEIGTYCFNNSIHNSHVFYTGTDTSTDPIKKIFFVDGSHNTLLLWEDT
;
A
#
# COMPACT_ATOMS: atom_id res chain seq x y z
N MET A 1 -24.06 -9.19 21.39
CA MET A 1 -24.52 -10.07 20.29
C MET A 1 -23.42 -10.17 19.26
N THR A 2 -23.03 -11.38 18.85
CA THR A 2 -22.10 -11.59 17.73
C THR A 2 -22.95 -12.01 16.53
N TYR A 3 -23.05 -11.18 15.50
CA TYR A 3 -23.67 -11.60 14.25
C TYR A 3 -22.69 -12.50 13.50
N ARG A 4 -23.11 -13.73 13.19
CA ARG A 4 -22.39 -14.62 12.29
C ARG A 4 -23.21 -14.72 11.02
N ILE A 5 -22.61 -14.36 9.89
CA ILE A 5 -23.15 -14.72 8.59
C ILE A 5 -22.81 -16.21 8.41
N ARG A 6 -23.82 -17.07 8.25
CA ARG A 6 -23.64 -18.49 7.94
C ARG A 6 -24.19 -18.74 6.54
N GLY A 7 -23.41 -19.39 5.69
CA GLY A 7 -23.76 -19.70 4.30
C GLY A 7 -22.80 -19.06 3.31
N ASP A 8 -22.89 -19.50 2.06
CA ASP A 8 -22.14 -18.94 0.94
C ASP A 8 -22.78 -17.63 0.46
N VAL A 9 -21.95 -16.74 -0.10
CA VAL A 9 -22.46 -15.59 -0.84
C VAL A 9 -22.86 -16.09 -2.23
N GLU A 10 -24.15 -16.06 -2.54
CA GLU A 10 -24.65 -16.39 -3.88
C GLU A 10 -24.01 -15.48 -4.96
N ILE A 11 -23.84 -16.00 -6.18
CA ILE A 11 -23.32 -15.23 -7.32
C ILE A 11 -24.20 -14.00 -7.53
N GLY A 12 -23.59 -12.81 -7.57
CA GLY A 12 -24.28 -11.54 -7.77
C GLY A 12 -24.67 -10.78 -6.50
N ARG A 13 -24.30 -11.26 -5.31
CA ARG A 13 -24.44 -10.49 -4.05
C ARG A 13 -23.11 -9.87 -3.62
N SER A 14 -23.18 -8.74 -2.93
CA SER A 14 -22.02 -8.03 -2.37
C SER A 14 -22.10 -7.94 -0.84
N ILE A 15 -20.94 -7.88 -0.19
CA ILE A 15 -20.82 -7.51 1.22
C ILE A 15 -20.43 -6.04 1.26
N GLY A 16 -21.27 -5.20 1.86
CA GLY A 16 -20.98 -3.79 2.07
C GLY A 16 -20.21 -3.57 3.38
N PHE A 17 -19.30 -2.61 3.36
CA PHE A 17 -18.63 -2.11 4.57
C PHE A 17 -19.25 -0.77 4.98
N PRO A 18 -19.39 -0.48 6.29
CA PRO A 18 -19.83 0.83 6.73
C PRO A 18 -18.87 1.93 6.28
N LEU A 19 -19.42 3.04 5.78
CA LEU A 19 -18.65 4.24 5.43
C LEU A 19 -18.44 5.12 6.67
N ARG A 20 -17.22 5.63 6.83
CA ARG A 20 -16.83 6.49 7.96
C ARG A 20 -15.85 7.58 7.53
N THR A 21 -15.94 8.75 8.13
CA THR A 21 -14.89 9.79 8.08
C THR A 21 -13.88 9.61 9.21
N ASP A 22 -12.71 10.25 9.14
CA ASP A 22 -11.70 10.26 10.21
C ASP A 22 -12.31 10.70 11.55
N SER A 23 -13.14 11.75 11.50
CA SER A 23 -13.84 12.26 12.69
C SER A 23 -14.82 11.24 13.28
N GLN A 24 -15.50 10.46 12.43
CA GLN A 24 -16.42 9.43 12.90
C GLN A 24 -15.69 8.23 13.50
N LEU A 25 -14.49 7.89 13.00
CA LEU A 25 -13.64 6.84 13.57
C LEU A 25 -13.08 7.24 14.94
N ALA A 26 -12.73 8.51 15.13
CA ALA A 26 -12.31 9.01 16.44
C ALA A 26 -13.41 8.91 17.51
N PHE A 27 -14.68 9.07 17.12
CA PHE A 27 -15.83 8.95 18.02
C PHE A 27 -16.27 7.49 18.21
N HIS A 28 -16.16 6.65 17.18
CA HIS A 28 -16.57 5.26 17.23
C HIS A 28 -15.39 4.34 17.52
N ILE A 29 -15.28 3.89 18.77
CA ILE A 29 -14.25 2.95 19.23
C ILE A 29 -14.92 1.60 19.57
N PRO A 30 -14.84 0.59 18.69
CA PRO A 30 -15.38 -0.74 18.95
C PRO A 30 -14.71 -1.38 20.18
N SER A 31 -15.49 -1.98 21.06
CA SER A 31 -14.97 -2.68 22.25
C SER A 31 -14.26 -4.01 21.94
N ARG A 32 -14.18 -4.40 20.66
CA ARG A 32 -13.55 -5.65 20.20
C ARG A 32 -12.78 -5.42 18.90
N PRO A 33 -11.64 -6.08 18.71
CA PRO A 33 -10.89 -6.03 17.45
C PRO A 33 -11.65 -6.70 16.30
N GLY A 34 -11.30 -6.33 15.07
CA GLY A 34 -11.74 -7.02 13.85
C GLY A 34 -12.88 -6.35 13.09
N VAL A 35 -13.40 -5.22 13.57
CA VAL A 35 -14.35 -4.40 12.80
C VAL A 35 -13.62 -3.79 11.60
N VAL A 36 -14.23 -3.89 10.42
CA VAL A 36 -13.72 -3.30 9.18
C VAL A 36 -14.71 -2.27 8.66
N VAL A 37 -14.19 -1.13 8.25
CA VAL A 37 -14.93 0.03 7.74
C VAL A 37 -14.20 0.61 6.54
N TYR A 38 -14.91 1.31 5.67
CA TYR A 38 -14.31 2.12 4.63
C TYR A 38 -14.20 3.57 5.11
N ASN A 39 -12.98 4.08 5.15
CA ASN A 39 -12.72 5.47 5.48
C ASN A 39 -12.82 6.33 4.20
N THR A 40 -13.81 7.20 4.15
CA THR A 40 -14.09 8.04 2.98
C THR A 40 -13.14 9.23 2.84
N ASP A 41 -12.47 9.65 3.90
CA ASP A 41 -11.51 10.77 3.84
C ASP A 41 -10.14 10.28 3.32
N GLN A 42 -9.78 9.06 3.70
CA GLN A 42 -8.51 8.41 3.33
C GLN A 42 -8.65 7.44 2.15
N ASP A 43 -9.87 7.30 1.61
CA ASP A 43 -10.24 6.40 0.51
C ASP A 43 -9.68 4.97 0.68
N SER A 44 -9.80 4.43 1.90
CA SER A 44 -9.12 3.18 2.29
C SER A 44 -9.93 2.37 3.30
N LEU A 45 -9.77 1.05 3.30
CA LEU A 45 -10.33 0.19 4.34
C LEU A 45 -9.52 0.33 5.63
N TYR A 46 -10.20 0.40 6.76
CA TYR A 46 -9.60 0.42 8.10
C TYR A 46 -10.12 -0.76 8.92
N LYS A 47 -9.24 -1.34 9.73
CA LYS A 47 -9.54 -2.38 10.72
C LYS A 47 -9.26 -1.86 12.12
N HIS A 48 -10.18 -2.07 13.06
CA HIS A 48 -9.90 -1.83 14.46
C HIS A 48 -9.08 -2.98 15.06
N ASP A 49 -7.91 -2.71 15.62
CA ASP A 49 -7.03 -3.71 16.22
C ASP A 49 -7.36 -4.02 17.70
N GLY A 50 -8.35 -3.33 18.26
CA GLY A 50 -8.76 -3.42 19.66
C GLY A 50 -8.41 -2.16 20.46
N THR A 51 -7.51 -1.33 19.95
CA THR A 51 -7.09 -0.06 20.55
C THR A 51 -7.16 1.10 19.55
N PHE A 52 -6.72 0.88 18.31
CA PHE A 52 -6.63 1.87 17.26
C PHE A 52 -7.30 1.40 15.96
N TRP A 53 -7.71 2.38 15.15
CA TRP A 53 -8.03 2.16 13.75
C TRP A 53 -6.75 2.12 12.94
N VAL A 54 -6.49 0.98 12.29
CA VAL A 54 -5.31 0.75 11.47
C VAL A 54 -5.77 0.62 10.02
N SER A 55 -5.14 1.36 9.11
CA SER A 55 -5.39 1.20 7.68
C SER A 55 -5.05 -0.23 7.26
N ILE A 56 -5.97 -0.88 6.57
CA ILE A 56 -5.68 -2.10 5.82
C ILE A 56 -5.02 -1.62 4.54
N GLU A 57 -3.72 -1.30 4.62
CA GLU A 57 -2.99 -0.75 3.47
C GLU A 57 -3.13 -1.70 2.27
N ALA A 58 -3.74 -1.22 1.20
CA ALA A 58 -3.37 -1.70 -0.12
C ALA A 58 -1.90 -1.29 -0.30
N ARG A 59 -1.03 -2.25 -0.60
CA ARG A 59 0.38 -1.97 -0.90
C ARG A 59 0.43 -0.81 -1.89
N LYS A 60 1.09 0.29 -1.51
CA LYS A 60 1.18 1.45 -2.39
C LYS A 60 2.00 1.06 -3.63
N ASN A 61 1.67 1.66 -4.76
CA ASN A 61 2.45 1.53 -5.98
C ASN A 61 3.11 2.89 -6.20
N THR A 62 4.44 2.93 -6.22
CA THR A 62 5.22 4.15 -6.36
C THR A 62 6.07 4.08 -7.62
N PHE A 63 5.94 5.08 -8.49
CA PHE A 63 6.85 5.25 -9.63
C PHE A 63 8.07 6.06 -9.20
N VAL A 64 9.25 5.64 -9.64
CA VAL A 64 10.51 6.35 -9.43
C VAL A 64 11.14 6.64 -10.80
N GLY A 65 11.31 7.93 -11.10
CA GLY A 65 11.92 8.40 -12.34
C GLY A 65 13.45 8.36 -12.31
N GLU A 66 14.05 8.21 -13.48
CA GLU A 66 15.50 8.19 -13.71
C GLU A 66 16.22 9.38 -13.09
N THR A 67 15.74 10.61 -13.34
CA THR A 67 16.39 11.84 -12.91
C THR A 67 16.32 12.01 -11.40
N ALA A 68 15.20 11.59 -10.78
CA ALA A 68 15.00 11.69 -9.34
C ALA A 68 15.83 10.66 -8.57
N LEU A 69 15.95 9.45 -9.10
CA LEU A 69 16.76 8.39 -8.50
C LEU A 69 18.26 8.62 -8.72
N ALA A 70 18.62 9.12 -9.91
CA ALA A 70 19.99 9.32 -10.37
C ALA A 70 20.90 8.11 -10.11
N PRO A 71 20.56 6.90 -10.62
CA PRO A 71 21.35 5.71 -10.36
C PRO A 71 22.76 5.85 -10.96
N ALA A 72 23.75 5.26 -10.30
CA ALA A 72 25.15 5.30 -10.73
C ALA A 72 25.34 4.69 -12.13
N THR A 73 24.51 3.71 -12.50
CA THR A 73 24.40 3.17 -13.85
C THR A 73 23.02 3.49 -14.41
N PRO A 74 22.91 4.38 -15.42
CA PRO A 74 21.62 4.76 -15.98
C PRO A 74 20.80 3.57 -16.46
N GLY A 75 19.50 3.56 -16.11
CA GLY A 75 18.60 2.46 -16.46
C GLY A 75 18.76 1.17 -15.66
N SER A 76 19.72 1.07 -14.73
CA SER A 76 19.98 -0.14 -13.93
C SER A 76 20.28 0.19 -12.47
N PRO A 77 19.25 0.57 -11.69
CA PRO A 77 19.42 0.89 -10.29
C PRO A 77 19.60 -0.37 -9.47
N THR A 78 20.42 -0.24 -8.43
CA THR A 78 20.66 -1.28 -7.43
C THR A 78 19.60 -1.23 -6.33
N VAL A 79 19.46 -2.34 -5.60
CA VAL A 79 18.59 -2.44 -4.42
C VAL A 79 18.95 -1.39 -3.36
N ILE A 80 20.24 -1.06 -3.23
CA ILE A 80 20.74 -0.07 -2.26
C ILE A 80 20.32 1.35 -2.64
N GLU A 81 20.41 1.70 -3.92
CA GLU A 81 19.99 3.02 -4.41
C GLU A 81 18.48 3.22 -4.24
N ILE A 82 17.68 2.21 -4.60
CA ILE A 82 16.22 2.25 -4.39
C ILE A 82 15.89 2.35 -2.91
N GLY A 83 16.53 1.55 -2.05
CA GLY A 83 16.31 1.61 -0.61
C GLY A 83 16.64 2.97 -0.01
N THR A 84 17.75 3.57 -0.43
CA THR A 84 18.17 4.92 0.00
C THR A 84 17.18 5.99 -0.45
N TYR A 85 16.75 5.93 -1.71
CA TYR A 85 15.74 6.85 -2.23
C TYR A 85 14.43 6.73 -1.46
N CYS A 86 13.97 5.50 -1.20
CA CYS A 86 12.72 5.26 -0.48
C CYS A 86 12.79 5.73 0.98
N PHE A 87 13.91 5.49 1.65
CA PHE A 87 14.16 5.99 3.01
C PHE A 87 14.08 7.52 3.08
N ASN A 88 14.78 8.22 2.18
CA ASN A 88 14.80 9.69 2.16
C ASN A 88 13.43 10.31 1.83
N ASN A 89 12.60 9.61 1.06
CA ASN A 89 11.27 10.07 0.65
C ASN A 89 10.13 9.48 1.49
N SER A 90 10.44 8.79 2.59
CA SER A 90 9.44 8.12 3.45
C SER A 90 8.50 7.18 2.68
N ILE A 91 9.01 6.46 1.69
CA ILE A 91 8.28 5.45 0.93
C ILE A 91 8.43 4.10 1.65
N HIS A 92 7.31 3.57 2.16
CA HIS A 92 7.24 2.31 2.90
C HIS A 92 6.03 1.48 2.46
N ASN A 93 6.08 0.16 2.71
CA ASN A 93 5.04 -0.81 2.35
C ASN A 93 4.57 -0.68 0.87
N SER A 94 5.52 -0.45 -0.03
CA SER A 94 5.26 -0.06 -1.40
C SER A 94 5.95 -0.98 -2.41
N HIS A 95 5.28 -1.24 -3.54
CA HIS A 95 5.95 -1.68 -4.75
C HIS A 95 6.50 -0.46 -5.48
N VAL A 96 7.78 -0.48 -5.80
CA VAL A 96 8.47 0.59 -6.51
C VAL A 96 8.72 0.14 -7.94
N PHE A 97 8.15 0.86 -8.90
CA PHE A 97 8.26 0.61 -10.32
C PHE A 97 9.24 1.60 -10.93
N TYR A 98 10.13 1.09 -11.78
CA TYR A 98 11.16 1.87 -12.43
C TYR A 98 11.23 1.52 -13.91
N THR A 99 11.19 2.53 -14.77
CA THR A 99 11.15 2.40 -16.24
C THR A 99 12.50 2.72 -16.89
N GLY A 100 13.47 3.23 -16.14
CA GLY A 100 14.73 3.76 -16.69
C GLY A 100 14.58 5.10 -17.42
N THR A 101 13.40 5.72 -17.33
CA THR A 101 13.09 7.05 -17.83
C THR A 101 12.31 7.81 -16.75
N ASP A 102 11.98 9.08 -17.00
CA ASP A 102 11.09 9.85 -16.12
C ASP A 102 9.61 9.71 -16.49
N THR A 103 9.28 8.76 -17.37
CA THR A 103 7.92 8.54 -17.87
C THR A 103 7.31 7.29 -17.24
N SER A 104 6.25 7.46 -16.45
CA SER A 104 5.60 6.35 -15.72
C SER A 104 4.81 5.39 -16.60
N THR A 105 4.54 5.76 -17.85
CA THR A 105 3.84 4.91 -18.84
C THR A 105 4.78 4.10 -19.72
N ASP A 106 6.09 4.33 -19.61
CA ASP A 106 7.07 3.53 -20.34
C ASP A 106 7.11 2.09 -19.82
N PRO A 107 7.60 1.13 -20.62
CA PRO A 107 7.79 -0.23 -20.16
C PRO A 107 8.60 -0.29 -18.86
N ILE A 108 8.08 -1.02 -17.88
CA ILE A 108 8.75 -1.20 -16.60
C ILE A 108 10.01 -2.03 -16.85
N LYS A 109 11.14 -1.59 -16.30
CA LYS A 109 12.41 -2.31 -16.33
C LYS A 109 12.68 -3.09 -15.05
N LYS A 110 12.34 -2.52 -13.89
CA LYS A 110 12.55 -3.17 -12.59
C LYS A 110 11.39 -2.88 -11.64
N ILE A 111 11.09 -3.86 -10.80
CA ILE A 111 10.12 -3.76 -9.73
C ILE A 111 10.79 -4.15 -8.42
N PHE A 112 10.65 -3.31 -7.41
CA PHE A 112 11.14 -3.57 -6.05
C PHE A 112 9.98 -3.59 -5.07
N PHE A 113 10.19 -4.27 -3.95
CA PHE A 113 9.35 -4.13 -2.76
C PHE A 113 10.15 -3.49 -1.65
N VAL A 114 9.55 -2.50 -0.98
CA VAL A 114 10.08 -1.85 0.21
C VAL A 114 9.12 -2.12 1.37
N ASP A 115 9.60 -2.79 2.40
CA ASP A 115 8.81 -3.06 3.60
C ASP A 115 8.73 -1.84 4.55
N GLY A 116 8.00 -1.97 5.66
CA GLY A 116 7.87 -0.91 6.66
C GLY A 116 9.16 -0.56 7.41
N SER A 117 10.22 -1.38 7.28
CA SER A 117 11.55 -1.15 7.86
C SER A 117 12.57 -0.68 6.81
N HIS A 118 12.13 -0.38 5.59
CA HIS A 118 12.95 -0.02 4.43
C HIS A 118 13.89 -1.13 3.92
N ASN A 119 13.63 -2.39 4.27
CA ASN A 119 14.30 -3.49 3.57
C ASN A 119 13.76 -3.54 2.15
N THR A 120 14.68 -3.52 1.19
CA THR A 120 14.35 -3.48 -0.23
C THR A 120 14.68 -4.82 -0.87
N LEU A 121 13.75 -5.34 -1.66
CA LEU A 121 13.88 -6.59 -2.40
C LEU A 121 13.59 -6.33 -3.88
N LEU A 122 14.50 -6.76 -4.77
CA LEU A 122 14.18 -6.82 -6.20
C LEU A 122 13.18 -7.95 -6.44
N LEU A 123 12.02 -7.63 -7.02
CA LEU A 123 10.98 -8.59 -7.35
C LEU A 123 11.06 -9.07 -8.79
N TRP A 124 11.42 -8.17 -9.70
CA TRP A 124 11.46 -8.46 -11.13
C TRP A 124 12.37 -7.48 -11.86
N GLU A 125 13.01 -7.95 -12.93
CA GLU A 125 13.74 -7.15 -13.90
C GLU A 125 13.52 -7.67 -15.33
N ASP A 126 13.53 -6.75 -16.29
CA ASP A 126 13.51 -7.06 -17.73
C ASP A 126 14.88 -7.61 -18.15
N THR A 127 14.88 -8.81 -18.73
CA THR A 127 16.11 -9.54 -19.14
C THR A 127 16.60 -9.14 -20.51
#